data_AF-A0A968WDC8-F1
#
_entry.id   AF-A0A968WDC8-F1
#
_cell.length_a   1.000
_cell.length_b   1.000
_cell.length_c   1.000
_cell.angle_alpha   90.00
_cell.angle_beta   90.00
_cell.angle_gamma   90.00
#
_symmetry.space_group_name_H-M   'P 1'
#
loop_
_entity.id
_entity.type
_entity.pdbx_description
1 polymer ?
#
loop_
_entity_poly.entity_id
_entity_poly.type
_entity_poly.pdbx_seq_one_letter_code
_entity_poly.pdbx_strand_id
1 'polypeptide(L)'
;MSETSVTNSDIAIDRVVGFAQKFNRAHLDLACHAAFPQTLTPDLVYQIWLRFVPQAPWTAVARIILSRLCREVGYELYEMDIDVRNLLLTELKEDERFGEQRLNELAEFYNNYLKQQFSSEEREEEDLTQPQYWIALASTNSKQKLTQEIAKAIESRLKQENWKELFRLASSIEAVPQALVKFEAPLINYARGMLNFTTGDLEGAAEEFSKLQRRERQVEIAGVNLSIPDEVPLVEVELAFCKNY
;
A
#
# COMPACT_ATOMS: atom_id res chain seq x y z
N MET A 1 -2.85 -13.47 -15.45
CA MET A 1 -3.87 -12.44 -15.16
C MET A 1 -5.22 -13.06 -15.47
N SER A 2 -6.08 -13.23 -14.46
CA SER A 2 -7.33 -14.01 -14.54
C SER A 2 -8.51 -13.15 -15.04
N GLU A 3 -9.51 -13.76 -15.68
CA GLU A 3 -10.77 -13.10 -16.12
C GLU A 3 -11.42 -12.25 -15.02
N THR A 4 -11.23 -12.62 -13.75
CA THR A 4 -11.72 -11.89 -12.58
C THR A 4 -11.13 -10.48 -12.46
N SER A 5 -9.86 -10.26 -12.81
CA SER A 5 -9.22 -8.94 -12.70
C SER A 5 -9.70 -7.97 -13.78
N VAL A 6 -10.05 -8.49 -14.97
CA VAL A 6 -10.57 -7.68 -16.08
C VAL A 6 -11.96 -7.14 -15.70
N THR A 7 -12.81 -8.01 -15.15
CA THR A 7 -14.18 -7.65 -14.74
C THR A 7 -14.19 -6.60 -13.62
N ASN A 8 -13.28 -6.69 -12.66
CA ASN A 8 -13.20 -5.71 -11.56
C ASN A 8 -12.70 -4.35 -12.03
N SER A 9 -11.75 -4.32 -12.98
CA SER A 9 -11.25 -3.07 -13.57
C SER A 9 -12.35 -2.32 -14.34
N ASP A 10 -13.17 -3.04 -15.12
CA ASP A 10 -14.30 -2.45 -15.85
C ASP A 10 -15.34 -1.85 -14.89
N ILE A 11 -15.66 -2.55 -13.80
CA ILE A 11 -16.57 -2.05 -12.76
C ILE A 11 -16.01 -0.78 -12.10
N ALA A 12 -14.71 -0.74 -11.84
CA ALA A 12 -14.06 0.43 -11.25
C ALA A 12 -14.13 1.65 -12.18
N ILE A 13 -13.86 1.45 -13.48
CA ILE A 13 -14.01 2.49 -14.50
C ILE A 13 -15.45 3.01 -14.53
N ASP A 14 -16.44 2.11 -14.59
CA ASP A 14 -17.86 2.50 -14.60
C ASP A 14 -18.26 3.32 -13.37
N ARG A 15 -17.76 2.95 -12.18
CA ARG A 15 -18.01 3.70 -10.94
C ARG A 15 -17.40 5.11 -11.00
N VAL A 16 -16.16 5.25 -11.45
CA VAL A 16 -15.47 6.55 -11.57
C VAL A 16 -16.14 7.42 -12.63
N VAL A 17 -16.42 6.87 -13.82
CA VAL A 17 -17.11 7.57 -14.91
C VAL A 17 -18.51 8.00 -14.47
N GLY A 18 -19.29 7.10 -13.84
CA GLY A 18 -20.62 7.42 -13.34
C GLY A 18 -20.61 8.53 -12.28
N PHE A 19 -19.58 8.56 -11.42
CA PHE A 19 -19.39 9.66 -10.46
C PHE A 19 -19.08 10.98 -11.18
N ALA A 20 -18.17 10.96 -12.15
CA ALA A 20 -17.76 12.13 -12.93
C ALA A 20 -18.87 12.66 -13.86
N GLN A 21 -19.80 11.83 -14.30
CA GLN A 21 -20.98 12.27 -15.06
C GLN A 21 -22.03 12.93 -14.17
N LYS A 22 -22.15 12.47 -12.92
CA LYS A 22 -23.14 12.97 -11.96
C LYS A 22 -22.71 14.28 -11.30
N PHE A 23 -21.41 14.51 -11.16
CA PHE A 23 -20.85 15.67 -10.48
C PHE A 23 -19.82 16.40 -11.34
N ASN A 24 -19.45 17.62 -10.97
CA ASN A 24 -18.48 18.40 -11.74
C ASN A 24 -17.03 17.95 -11.50
N ARG A 25 -16.09 18.47 -12.30
CA ARG A 25 -14.65 18.17 -12.20
C ARG A 25 -14.09 18.39 -10.79
N ALA A 26 -14.55 19.40 -10.05
CA ALA A 26 -14.06 19.65 -8.70
C ALA A 26 -14.40 18.51 -7.70
N HIS A 27 -15.51 17.78 -7.91
CA HIS A 27 -15.81 16.59 -7.11
C HIS A 27 -14.87 15.44 -7.46
N LEU A 28 -14.58 15.26 -8.76
CA LEU A 28 -13.64 14.23 -9.21
C LEU A 28 -12.23 14.55 -8.71
N ASP A 29 -11.78 15.80 -8.81
CA ASP A 29 -10.50 16.25 -8.26
C ASP A 29 -10.44 15.91 -6.75
N LEU A 30 -11.48 16.20 -5.97
CA LEU A 30 -11.51 15.83 -4.55
C LEU A 30 -11.50 14.30 -4.33
N ALA A 31 -12.19 13.52 -5.17
CA ALA A 31 -12.14 12.06 -5.10
C ALA A 31 -10.73 11.53 -5.38
N CYS A 32 -10.01 12.11 -6.33
CA CYS A 32 -8.61 11.79 -6.61
C CYS A 32 -7.70 12.04 -5.40
N HIS A 33 -7.90 13.15 -4.68
CA HIS A 33 -7.14 13.43 -3.46
C HIS A 33 -7.54 12.52 -2.30
N ALA A 34 -8.83 12.25 -2.14
CA ALA A 34 -9.36 11.34 -1.12
C ALA A 34 -8.97 9.87 -1.37
N ALA A 35 -8.50 9.51 -2.57
CA ALA A 35 -7.94 8.20 -2.84
C ALA A 35 -6.55 7.99 -2.20
N PHE A 36 -5.88 9.05 -1.74
CA PHE A 36 -4.54 8.94 -1.16
C PHE A 36 -4.52 8.13 0.15
N PRO A 37 -5.31 8.44 1.19
CA PRO A 37 -5.41 7.58 2.36
C PRO A 37 -6.00 6.22 2.00
N GLN A 38 -5.58 5.16 2.70
CA GLN A 38 -6.22 3.84 2.57
C GLN A 38 -7.64 3.87 3.16
N THR A 39 -7.80 4.57 4.29
CA THR A 39 -9.02 4.60 5.07
C THR A 39 -9.44 6.05 5.29
N LEU A 40 -10.73 6.32 5.17
CA LEU A 40 -11.33 7.63 5.17
C LEU A 40 -12.27 7.80 6.35
N THR A 41 -12.15 8.93 7.02
CA THR A 41 -13.17 9.47 7.93
C THR A 41 -13.74 10.75 7.33
N PRO A 42 -14.98 11.15 7.70
CA PRO A 42 -15.53 12.43 7.29
C PRO A 42 -14.62 13.62 7.59
N ASP A 43 -13.97 13.61 8.77
CA ASP A 43 -12.98 14.62 9.17
C ASP A 43 -11.78 14.66 8.22
N LEU A 44 -11.15 13.51 7.94
CA LEU A 44 -9.98 13.46 7.05
C LEU A 44 -10.32 13.98 5.65
N VAL A 45 -11.44 13.56 5.07
CA VAL A 45 -11.86 14.02 3.74
C VAL A 45 -12.19 15.52 3.75
N TYR A 46 -12.76 16.03 4.85
CA TYR A 46 -12.99 17.47 5.02
C TYR A 46 -11.67 18.27 5.10
N GLN A 47 -10.67 17.76 5.81
CA GLN A 47 -9.35 18.42 5.86
C GLN A 47 -8.62 18.37 4.50
N ILE A 48 -8.74 17.26 3.76
CA ILE A 48 -8.26 17.17 2.38
C ILE A 48 -8.96 18.22 1.49
N TRP A 49 -10.28 18.32 1.60
CA TRP A 49 -11.06 19.32 0.86
C TRP A 49 -10.59 20.75 1.16
N LEU A 50 -10.51 21.12 2.44
CA LEU A 50 -10.07 22.45 2.88
C LEU A 50 -8.69 22.82 2.30
N ARG A 51 -7.77 21.85 2.25
CA ARG A 51 -6.38 22.11 1.89
C ARG A 51 -6.13 22.10 0.39
N PHE A 52 -6.73 21.15 -0.33
CA PHE A 52 -6.31 20.83 -1.70
C PHE A 52 -7.35 21.18 -2.77
N VAL A 53 -8.64 21.11 -2.42
CA VAL A 53 -9.73 21.29 -3.40
C VAL A 53 -10.85 22.20 -2.86
N PRO A 54 -10.53 23.39 -2.28
CA PRO A 54 -11.55 24.26 -1.68
C PRO A 54 -12.57 24.82 -2.69
N GLN A 55 -12.26 24.74 -3.99
CA GLN A 55 -13.17 25.08 -5.08
C GLN A 55 -14.33 24.09 -5.25
N ALA A 56 -14.21 22.86 -4.73
CA ALA A 56 -15.34 21.94 -4.67
C ALA A 56 -16.36 22.43 -3.63
N PRO A 57 -17.67 22.25 -3.84
CA PRO A 57 -18.63 22.56 -2.78
C PRO A 57 -18.35 21.69 -1.55
N TRP A 58 -18.55 22.22 -0.34
CA TRP A 58 -18.33 21.48 0.90
C TRP A 58 -19.12 20.15 0.97
N THR A 59 -20.27 20.08 0.26
CA THR A 59 -21.07 18.85 0.15
C THR A 59 -20.38 17.73 -0.63
N ALA A 60 -19.32 18.02 -1.40
CA ALA A 60 -18.56 17.04 -2.15
C ALA A 60 -17.93 15.97 -1.24
N VAL A 61 -17.57 16.33 0.00
CA VAL A 61 -17.09 15.38 1.02
C VAL A 61 -18.09 14.25 1.22
N ALA A 62 -19.35 14.60 1.51
CA ALA A 62 -20.42 13.62 1.68
C ALA A 62 -20.74 12.88 0.36
N ARG A 63 -20.64 13.56 -0.79
CA ARG A 63 -20.85 12.92 -2.10
C ARG A 63 -19.85 11.81 -2.37
N ILE A 64 -18.60 11.97 -1.97
CA ILE A 64 -17.55 10.95 -2.15
C ILE A 64 -17.81 9.77 -1.23
N ILE A 65 -17.89 10.03 0.07
CA ILE A 65 -17.99 8.98 1.11
C ILE A 65 -19.25 8.12 0.93
N LEU A 66 -20.37 8.72 0.51
CA LEU A 66 -21.65 8.02 0.31
C LEU A 66 -21.86 7.54 -1.13
N SER A 67 -20.86 7.68 -2.01
CA SER A 67 -20.94 7.15 -3.37
C SER A 67 -20.51 5.69 -3.45
N ARG A 68 -20.71 5.09 -4.63
CA ARG A 68 -20.21 3.75 -4.96
C ARG A 68 -18.69 3.67 -5.09
N LEU A 69 -17.97 4.78 -4.95
CA LEU A 69 -16.51 4.78 -4.88
C LEU A 69 -16.02 4.19 -3.55
N CYS A 70 -16.84 4.32 -2.49
CA CYS A 70 -16.50 3.92 -1.14
C CYS A 70 -17.45 2.83 -0.62
N ARG A 71 -16.96 2.10 0.40
CA ARG A 71 -17.76 1.23 1.26
C ARG A 71 -17.50 1.60 2.72
N GLU A 72 -18.51 1.48 3.57
CA GLU A 72 -18.35 1.59 5.01
C GLU A 72 -17.75 0.29 5.55
N VAL A 73 -16.68 0.40 6.34
CA VAL A 73 -15.96 -0.74 6.94
C VAL A 73 -15.98 -0.70 8.47
N GLY A 74 -16.54 0.36 9.05
CA GLY A 74 -16.71 0.56 10.48
C GLY A 74 -17.43 1.87 10.75
N TYR A 75 -17.72 2.15 12.02
CA TYR A 75 -18.39 3.39 12.42
C TYR A 75 -17.60 4.61 11.93
N GLU A 76 -18.20 5.38 11.02
CA GLU A 76 -17.60 6.55 10.36
C GLU A 76 -16.28 6.27 9.63
N LEU A 77 -16.05 5.01 9.26
CA LEU A 77 -14.82 4.53 8.63
C LEU A 77 -15.14 3.94 7.27
N TYR A 78 -14.49 4.46 6.23
CA TYR A 78 -14.77 4.12 4.85
C TYR A 78 -13.50 3.76 4.10
N GLU A 79 -13.62 2.91 3.10
CA GLU A 79 -12.54 2.58 2.18
C GLU A 79 -13.01 2.74 0.75
N MET A 80 -12.13 3.24 -0.11
CA MET A 80 -12.36 3.12 -1.54
C MET A 80 -12.10 1.68 -1.98
N ASP A 81 -12.88 1.22 -2.94
CA ASP A 81 -12.59 -0.03 -3.66
C ASP A 81 -11.16 0.03 -4.26
N ILE A 82 -10.40 -1.06 -4.19
CA ILE A 82 -8.96 -1.04 -4.51
C ILE A 82 -8.68 -0.60 -5.95
N ASP A 83 -9.51 -1.04 -6.90
CA ASP A 83 -9.34 -0.71 -8.32
C ASP A 83 -9.78 0.73 -8.59
N VAL A 84 -10.85 1.19 -7.92
CA VAL A 84 -11.28 2.60 -7.95
C VAL A 84 -10.18 3.51 -7.40
N ARG A 85 -9.61 3.15 -6.25
CA ARG A 85 -8.53 3.90 -5.60
C ARG A 85 -7.31 4.00 -6.52
N ASN A 86 -6.91 2.89 -7.14
CA ASN A 86 -5.80 2.87 -8.08
C ASN A 86 -6.04 3.77 -9.30
N LEU A 87 -7.23 3.72 -9.91
CA LEU A 87 -7.58 4.58 -11.04
C LEU A 87 -7.53 6.06 -10.67
N LEU A 88 -8.11 6.44 -9.53
CA LEU A 88 -8.14 7.82 -9.05
C LEU A 88 -6.75 8.37 -8.71
N LEU A 89 -5.86 7.53 -8.17
CA LEU A 89 -4.47 7.91 -7.90
C LEU A 89 -3.64 8.05 -9.17
N THR A 90 -3.89 7.21 -10.17
CA THR A 90 -3.28 7.35 -11.50
C THR A 90 -3.73 8.65 -12.16
N GLU A 91 -5.04 8.95 -12.16
CA GLU A 91 -5.56 10.23 -12.66
C GLU A 91 -4.91 11.42 -11.93
N LEU A 92 -4.78 11.37 -10.60
CA LEU A 92 -4.12 12.43 -9.82
C LEU A 92 -2.67 12.66 -10.25
N LYS A 93 -1.95 11.56 -10.51
CA LYS A 93 -0.52 11.55 -10.87
C LYS A 93 -0.28 12.00 -12.31
N GLU A 94 -1.18 11.67 -13.23
CA GLU A 94 -1.06 12.00 -14.65
C GLU A 94 -1.61 13.40 -15.00
N ASP A 95 -2.44 13.99 -14.13
CA ASP A 95 -2.95 15.35 -14.31
C ASP A 95 -1.84 16.40 -14.16
N GLU A 96 -1.63 17.19 -15.22
CA GLU A 96 -0.60 18.24 -15.28
C GLU A 96 -0.74 19.32 -14.19
N ARG A 97 -1.94 19.50 -13.63
CA ARG A 97 -2.20 20.47 -12.54
C ARG A 97 -1.70 19.97 -11.18
N PHE A 98 -1.45 18.67 -11.04
CA PHE A 98 -1.21 18.01 -9.76
C PHE A 98 0.11 17.24 -9.77
N GLY A 99 0.18 16.16 -10.56
CA GLY A 99 1.37 15.35 -10.73
C GLY A 99 1.94 14.76 -9.43
N GLU A 100 3.20 14.34 -9.53
CA GLU A 100 4.00 13.85 -8.39
C GLU A 100 4.10 14.87 -7.26
N GLN A 101 4.12 16.17 -7.57
CA GLN A 101 4.19 17.21 -6.55
C GLN A 101 2.98 17.13 -5.61
N ARG A 102 1.77 16.97 -6.15
CA ARG A 102 0.56 16.88 -5.31
C ARG A 102 0.57 15.62 -4.44
N LEU A 103 1.07 14.51 -4.96
CA LEU A 103 1.21 13.28 -4.16
C LEU A 103 2.13 13.48 -2.96
N ASN A 104 3.26 14.18 -3.16
CA ASN A 104 4.18 14.49 -2.07
C ASN A 104 3.52 15.39 -1.00
N GLU A 105 2.79 16.43 -1.43
CA GLU A 105 2.08 17.33 -0.52
C GLU A 105 0.97 16.61 0.26
N LEU A 106 0.19 15.73 -0.40
CA LEU A 106 -0.84 14.91 0.26
C LEU A 106 -0.23 14.00 1.30
N ALA A 107 0.94 13.45 1.01
CA ALA A 107 1.61 12.54 1.89
C ALA A 107 2.26 13.24 3.09
N GLU A 108 2.86 14.43 2.91
CA GLU A 108 3.27 15.30 4.02
C GLU A 108 2.08 15.68 4.90
N PHE A 109 0.97 16.09 4.28
CA PHE A 109 -0.28 16.39 4.99
C PHE A 109 -0.75 15.18 5.80
N TYR A 110 -0.81 13.99 5.19
CA TYR A 110 -1.30 12.78 5.83
C TYR A 110 -0.39 12.31 6.96
N ASN A 111 0.94 12.42 6.83
CA ASN A 111 1.87 12.17 7.93
C ASN A 111 1.56 13.05 9.14
N ASN A 112 1.35 14.36 8.90
CA ASN A 112 1.06 15.29 9.98
C ASN A 112 -0.30 15.01 10.62
N TYR A 113 -1.30 14.62 9.81
CA TYR A 113 -2.60 14.17 10.28
C TYR A 113 -2.48 12.96 11.21
N LEU A 114 -1.76 11.90 10.78
CA LEU A 114 -1.57 10.70 11.59
C LEU A 114 -0.84 11.00 12.90
N LYS A 115 0.25 11.79 12.86
CA LYS A 115 0.98 12.20 14.08
C LYS A 115 0.09 12.90 15.10
N GLN A 116 -0.82 13.76 14.65
CA GLN A 116 -1.77 14.43 15.54
C GLN A 116 -2.75 13.43 16.17
N GLN A 117 -3.25 12.47 15.39
CA GLN A 117 -4.17 11.43 15.85
C GLN A 117 -3.51 10.42 16.81
N PHE A 118 -2.21 10.16 16.66
CA PHE A 118 -1.49 9.13 17.42
C PHE A 118 -0.58 9.66 18.54
N SER A 119 -0.63 10.96 18.85
CA SER A 119 0.22 11.67 19.82
C SER A 119 0.13 11.22 21.31
N SER A 120 -0.41 10.04 21.60
CA SER A 120 -0.18 9.35 22.88
C SER A 120 1.14 8.57 22.81
N GLU A 121 2.09 8.91 23.68
CA GLU A 121 3.50 8.43 23.73
C GLU A 121 3.71 6.90 23.73
N GLU A 122 2.66 6.09 23.87
CA GLU A 122 2.72 4.63 23.86
C GLU A 122 2.50 3.98 22.47
N ARG A 123 2.10 4.74 21.43
CA ARG A 123 1.69 4.15 20.13
C ARG A 123 2.72 4.21 19.01
N GLU A 124 3.83 4.94 19.16
CA GLU A 124 4.79 5.17 18.06
C GLU A 124 5.46 3.88 17.53
N GLU A 125 5.69 2.86 18.38
CA GLU A 125 6.26 1.57 17.94
C GLU A 125 5.23 0.64 17.27
N GLU A 126 3.93 0.76 17.63
CA GLU A 126 2.84 0.04 16.94
C GLU A 126 2.53 0.68 15.58
N ASP A 127 2.76 1.98 15.41
CA ASP A 127 2.39 2.78 14.23
C ASP A 127 3.20 2.42 12.97
N LEU A 128 4.44 1.95 13.16
CA LEU A 128 5.30 1.43 12.08
C LEU A 128 4.75 0.16 11.42
N THR A 129 3.66 -0.42 11.92
CA THR A 129 2.97 -1.58 11.34
C THR A 129 1.79 -1.21 10.46
N GLN A 130 1.39 0.08 10.44
CA GLN A 130 0.21 0.49 9.71
C GLN A 130 0.54 0.83 8.25
N PRO A 131 -0.20 0.29 7.28
CA PRO A 131 0.03 0.54 5.86
C PRO A 131 -0.05 2.02 5.50
N GLN A 132 -0.92 2.72 6.23
CA GLN A 132 -1.17 4.15 6.15
C GLN A 132 0.08 4.97 6.50
N TYR A 133 0.81 4.54 7.52
CA TYR A 133 2.05 5.18 7.95
C TYR A 133 3.17 4.98 6.91
N TRP A 134 3.27 3.80 6.30
CA TRP A 134 4.26 3.56 5.23
C TRP A 134 3.98 4.35 3.96
N ILE A 135 2.72 4.46 3.54
CA ILE A 135 2.30 5.31 2.40
C ILE A 135 2.75 6.74 2.66
N ALA A 136 2.56 7.23 3.88
CA ALA A 136 2.95 8.58 4.27
C ALA A 136 4.48 8.73 4.35
N LEU A 137 5.22 7.76 4.91
CA LEU A 137 6.68 7.79 4.94
C LEU A 137 7.33 7.73 3.56
N ALA A 138 6.72 7.03 2.60
CA ALA A 138 7.30 6.78 1.30
C ALA A 138 7.49 8.02 0.43
N SER A 139 6.71 9.06 0.68
CA SER A 139 6.82 10.34 -0.03
C SER A 139 7.86 11.30 0.57
N THR A 140 8.25 11.08 1.83
CA THR A 140 9.08 12.02 2.61
C THR A 140 10.46 11.49 2.94
N ASN A 141 10.67 10.17 2.83
CA ASN A 141 11.95 9.52 3.12
C ASN A 141 12.62 9.01 1.84
N SER A 142 13.94 8.78 1.92
CA SER A 142 14.61 8.00 0.89
C SER A 142 13.98 6.60 0.83
N LYS A 143 13.74 6.10 -0.39
CA LYS A 143 13.18 4.76 -0.64
C LYS A 143 13.93 3.68 0.16
N GLN A 144 15.25 3.82 0.27
CA GLN A 144 16.10 2.93 1.05
C GLN A 144 15.72 2.89 2.54
N LYS A 145 15.48 4.05 3.17
CA LYS A 145 15.11 4.12 4.59
C LYS A 145 13.73 3.49 4.83
N LEU A 146 12.77 3.73 3.95
CA LEU A 146 11.45 3.07 4.03
C LEU A 146 11.57 1.55 3.94
N THR A 147 12.28 1.05 2.91
CA THR A 147 12.51 -0.39 2.73
C THR A 147 13.18 -1.01 3.95
N GLN A 148 14.15 -0.30 4.56
CA GLN A 148 14.82 -0.75 5.77
C GLN A 148 13.87 -0.83 6.97
N GLU A 149 13.03 0.18 7.20
CA GLU A 149 12.06 0.17 8.31
C GLU A 149 11.00 -0.94 8.15
N ILE A 150 10.51 -1.15 6.92
CA ILE A 150 9.59 -2.27 6.63
C ILE A 150 10.30 -3.61 6.87
N ALA A 151 11.54 -3.77 6.42
CA ALA A 151 12.30 -5.00 6.64
C ALA A 151 12.53 -5.26 8.14
N LYS A 152 12.86 -4.24 8.94
CA LYS A 152 12.96 -4.39 10.41
C LYS A 152 11.63 -4.81 11.05
N ALA A 153 10.51 -4.24 10.60
CA ALA A 153 9.19 -4.63 11.10
C ALA A 153 8.88 -6.09 10.81
N ILE A 154 9.18 -6.57 9.59
CA ILE A 154 9.07 -7.98 9.20
C ILE A 154 9.99 -8.86 10.08
N GLU A 155 11.27 -8.49 10.22
CA GLU A 155 12.25 -9.24 11.01
C GLU A 155 11.79 -9.42 12.46
N SER A 156 11.29 -8.35 13.08
CA SER A 156 10.76 -8.37 14.44
C SER A 156 9.61 -9.38 14.60
N ARG A 157 8.68 -9.41 13.63
CA ARG A 157 7.53 -10.33 13.67
C ARG A 157 7.90 -11.77 13.36
N LEU A 158 8.92 -12.00 12.51
CA LEU A 158 9.51 -13.33 12.30
C LEU A 158 10.09 -13.89 13.60
N LYS A 159 10.88 -13.07 14.32
CA LYS A 159 11.47 -13.48 15.63
C LYS A 159 10.41 -13.78 16.70
N GLN A 160 9.23 -13.21 16.57
CA GLN A 160 8.09 -13.43 17.46
C GLN A 160 7.15 -14.55 16.98
N GLU A 161 7.43 -15.17 15.83
CA GLU A 161 6.55 -16.15 15.17
C GLU A 161 5.11 -15.63 14.99
N ASN A 162 4.96 -14.31 14.79
CA ASN A 162 3.66 -13.67 14.71
C ASN A 162 3.12 -13.71 13.27
N TRP A 163 2.70 -14.89 12.84
CA TRP A 163 2.25 -15.17 11.47
C TRP A 163 1.06 -14.31 11.04
N LYS A 164 0.15 -14.02 11.97
CA LYS A 164 -1.00 -13.16 11.71
C LYS A 164 -0.57 -11.74 11.35
N GLU A 165 0.37 -11.18 12.09
CA GLU A 165 0.90 -9.85 11.77
C GLU A 165 1.75 -9.87 10.50
N LEU A 166 2.50 -10.94 10.24
CA LEU A 166 3.24 -11.09 8.98
C LEU A 166 2.31 -11.12 7.76
N PHE A 167 1.20 -11.85 7.84
CA PHE A 167 0.14 -11.82 6.82
C PHE A 167 -0.40 -10.40 6.62
N ARG A 168 -0.69 -9.68 7.72
CA ARG A 168 -1.21 -8.31 7.68
C ARG A 168 -0.22 -7.36 7.00
N LEU A 169 1.05 -7.41 7.39
CA LEU A 169 2.12 -6.58 6.82
C LEU A 169 2.34 -6.90 5.33
N ALA A 170 2.46 -8.18 4.97
CA ALA A 170 2.67 -8.61 3.59
C ALA A 170 1.51 -8.21 2.66
N SER A 171 0.26 -8.45 3.10
CA SER A 171 -0.95 -8.03 2.36
C SER A 171 -0.96 -6.53 2.12
N SER A 172 -0.47 -5.77 3.11
CA SER A 172 -0.44 -4.32 3.05
C SER A 172 0.60 -3.79 2.08
N ILE A 173 1.78 -4.41 2.02
CA ILE A 173 2.82 -4.07 1.04
C ILE A 173 2.30 -4.26 -0.39
N GLU A 174 1.60 -5.37 -0.65
CA GLU A 174 0.98 -5.65 -1.96
C GLU A 174 -0.16 -4.67 -2.30
N ALA A 175 -0.91 -4.22 -1.29
CA ALA A 175 -2.04 -3.32 -1.48
C ALA A 175 -1.63 -1.86 -1.69
N VAL A 176 -0.34 -1.51 -1.55
CA VAL A 176 0.12 -0.14 -1.83
C VAL A 176 0.05 0.14 -3.34
N PRO A 177 -0.69 1.19 -3.77
CA PRO A 177 -0.75 1.56 -5.17
C PRO A 177 0.62 1.94 -5.70
N GLN A 178 0.99 1.38 -6.86
CA GLN A 178 2.26 1.70 -7.54
C GLN A 178 2.39 3.20 -7.86
N ALA A 179 1.27 3.91 -8.02
CA ALA A 179 1.23 5.35 -8.22
C ALA A 179 1.87 6.11 -7.04
N LEU A 180 1.71 5.60 -5.82
CA LEU A 180 2.23 6.20 -4.58
C LEU A 180 3.65 5.74 -4.27
N VAL A 181 3.89 4.42 -4.33
CA VAL A 181 5.18 3.84 -3.95
C VAL A 181 5.53 2.72 -4.90
N LYS A 182 6.74 2.79 -5.46
CA LYS A 182 7.35 1.65 -6.16
C LYS A 182 8.41 1.04 -5.26
N PHE A 183 7.99 0.05 -4.46
CA PHE A 183 8.93 -0.76 -3.68
C PHE A 183 9.89 -1.51 -4.59
N GLU A 184 11.08 -1.80 -4.06
CA GLU A 184 12.06 -2.59 -4.77
C GLU A 184 11.62 -4.06 -4.86
N ALA A 185 11.95 -4.71 -5.98
CA ALA A 185 11.54 -6.08 -6.25
C ALA A 185 11.87 -7.08 -5.13
N PRO A 186 13.03 -7.00 -4.44
CA PRO A 186 13.32 -7.92 -3.34
C PRO A 186 12.30 -7.85 -2.20
N LEU A 187 11.87 -6.65 -1.79
CA LEU A 187 10.87 -6.49 -0.72
C LEU A 187 9.51 -7.04 -1.14
N ILE A 188 9.09 -6.77 -2.38
CA ILE A 188 7.83 -7.28 -2.94
C ILE A 188 7.83 -8.81 -2.99
N ASN A 189 8.86 -9.42 -3.59
CA ASN A 189 8.95 -10.87 -3.70
C ASN A 189 9.00 -11.53 -2.31
N TYR A 190 9.70 -10.93 -1.35
CA TYR A 190 9.71 -11.43 0.03
C TYR A 190 8.32 -11.35 0.67
N ALA A 191 7.62 -10.22 0.53
CA ALA A 191 6.27 -10.04 1.05
C ALA A 191 5.30 -11.07 0.44
N ARG A 192 5.36 -11.32 -0.87
CA ARG A 192 4.55 -12.36 -1.54
C ARG A 192 4.86 -13.75 -1.04
N GLY A 193 6.14 -14.09 -0.90
CA GLY A 193 6.55 -15.37 -0.34
C GLY A 193 5.97 -15.58 1.06
N MET A 194 6.00 -14.55 1.91
CA MET A 194 5.38 -14.60 3.23
C MET A 194 3.84 -14.66 3.18
N LEU A 195 3.20 -13.97 2.24
CA LEU A 195 1.75 -14.03 2.06
C LEU A 195 1.30 -15.46 1.69
N ASN A 196 1.98 -16.08 0.74
CA ASN A 196 1.72 -17.46 0.33
C ASN A 196 1.97 -18.43 1.50
N PHE A 197 3.09 -18.26 2.21
CA PHE A 197 3.38 -19.09 3.40
C PHE A 197 2.31 -18.97 4.48
N THR A 198 1.92 -17.75 4.86
CA THR A 198 0.93 -17.51 5.92
C THR A 198 -0.49 -17.94 5.54
N THR A 199 -0.76 -18.16 4.26
CA THR A 199 -2.02 -18.72 3.75
C THR A 199 -1.95 -20.23 3.49
N GLY A 200 -0.81 -20.87 3.73
CA GLY A 200 -0.59 -22.30 3.58
C GLY A 200 -0.15 -22.75 2.18
N ASP A 201 0.08 -21.81 1.26
CA ASP A 201 0.61 -22.09 -0.08
C ASP A 201 2.16 -22.15 -0.05
N LEU A 202 2.69 -23.32 0.33
CA LEU A 202 4.13 -23.52 0.44
C LEU A 202 4.85 -23.54 -0.93
N GLU A 203 4.17 -23.99 -1.99
CA GLU A 203 4.74 -24.03 -3.34
C GLU A 203 4.85 -22.61 -3.91
N GLY A 204 3.78 -21.83 -3.80
CA GLY A 204 3.80 -20.41 -4.19
C GLY A 204 4.79 -19.61 -3.34
N ALA A 205 4.94 -19.93 -2.05
CA ALA A 205 5.96 -19.31 -1.21
C ALA A 205 7.38 -19.60 -1.73
N ALA A 206 7.67 -20.87 -2.05
CA ALA A 206 8.95 -21.30 -2.57
C ALA A 206 9.29 -20.62 -3.91
N GLU A 207 8.31 -20.50 -4.81
CA GLU A 207 8.48 -19.80 -6.09
C GLU A 207 8.89 -18.34 -5.88
N GLU A 208 8.20 -17.61 -4.99
CA GLU A 208 8.52 -16.21 -4.72
C GLU A 208 9.90 -16.04 -4.06
N PHE A 209 10.25 -16.88 -3.08
CA PHE A 209 11.56 -16.85 -2.45
C PHE A 209 12.70 -17.26 -3.39
N SER A 210 12.45 -18.08 -4.42
CA SER A 210 13.48 -18.43 -5.42
C SER A 210 13.91 -17.25 -6.29
N LYS A 211 13.10 -16.18 -6.36
CA LYS A 211 13.41 -14.94 -7.08
C LYS A 211 14.39 -14.04 -6.31
N LEU A 212 14.73 -14.42 -5.07
CA LEU A 212 15.59 -13.63 -4.19
C LEU A 212 17.01 -14.19 -4.16
N GLN A 213 17.99 -13.28 -4.08
CA GLN A 213 19.34 -13.67 -3.72
C GLN A 213 19.37 -14.04 -2.24
N ARG A 214 19.65 -15.32 -1.97
CA ARG A 214 19.68 -15.87 -0.62
C ARG A 214 21.02 -16.49 -0.30
N ARG A 215 21.42 -16.38 0.97
CA ARG A 215 22.49 -17.20 1.56
C ARG A 215 21.81 -18.16 2.51
N GLU A 216 21.85 -19.45 2.18
CA GLU A 216 21.09 -20.48 2.89
C GLU A 216 19.57 -20.17 2.89
N ARG A 217 19.00 -19.88 4.08
CA ARG A 217 17.60 -19.45 4.27
C ARG A 217 17.48 -17.97 4.62
N GLN A 218 18.51 -17.17 4.39
CA GLN A 218 18.49 -15.73 4.68
C GLN A 218 18.52 -14.89 3.40
N VAL A 219 17.72 -13.82 3.40
CA VAL A 219 17.67 -12.81 2.34
C VAL A 219 18.03 -11.46 2.95
N GLU A 220 18.99 -10.76 2.36
CA GLU A 220 19.34 -9.41 2.76
C GLU A 220 18.48 -8.39 2.00
N ILE A 221 17.74 -7.55 2.72
CA ILE A 221 16.91 -6.48 2.16
C ILE A 221 17.23 -5.18 2.88
N ALA A 222 17.78 -4.20 2.15
CA ALA A 222 18.19 -2.90 2.69
C ALA A 222 19.06 -2.98 3.98
N GLY A 223 19.96 -3.96 4.03
CA GLY A 223 20.85 -4.21 5.18
C GLY A 223 20.20 -4.93 6.36
N VAL A 224 18.99 -5.46 6.20
CA VAL A 224 18.29 -6.30 7.18
C VAL A 224 18.24 -7.74 6.67
N ASN A 225 18.62 -8.71 7.51
CA ASN A 225 18.57 -10.13 7.15
C ASN A 225 17.23 -10.74 7.56
N LEU A 226 16.46 -11.22 6.60
CA LEU A 226 15.17 -11.85 6.81
C LEU A 226 15.26 -13.35 6.57
N SER A 227 14.69 -14.14 7.48
CA SER A 227 14.70 -15.60 7.42
C SER A 227 13.50 -16.16 6.67
N ILE A 228 13.74 -17.07 5.72
CA ILE A 228 12.70 -17.87 5.08
C ILE A 228 12.27 -18.99 6.04
N PRO A 229 10.95 -19.17 6.31
CA PRO A 229 10.46 -20.22 7.20
C PRO A 229 10.93 -21.62 6.80
N ASP A 230 11.09 -22.48 7.81
CA ASP A 230 11.73 -23.78 7.63
C ASP A 230 10.89 -24.77 6.80
N GLU A 231 9.57 -24.59 6.85
CA GLU A 231 8.57 -25.39 6.16
C GLU A 231 8.52 -25.12 4.65
N VAL A 232 9.04 -23.98 4.20
CA VAL A 232 9.03 -23.63 2.78
C VAL A 232 10.14 -24.40 2.05
N PRO A 233 9.82 -25.23 1.05
CA PRO A 233 10.85 -25.98 0.34
C PRO A 233 11.76 -25.03 -0.43
N LEU A 234 13.05 -25.15 -0.21
CA LEU A 234 14.05 -24.35 -0.91
C LEU A 234 14.61 -25.17 -2.06
N VAL A 235 14.23 -24.83 -3.29
CA VAL A 235 14.84 -25.44 -4.48
C VAL A 235 16.32 -25.03 -4.50
N GLU A 236 17.24 -25.98 -4.32
CA GLU A 236 18.65 -25.73 -4.56
C GLU A 236 18.81 -25.31 -6.02
N VAL A 237 19.17 -24.05 -6.24
CA VAL A 237 19.72 -23.65 -7.52
C VAL A 237 21.10 -24.29 -7.55
N GLU A 238 21.24 -25.42 -8.23
CA GLU A 238 22.54 -25.94 -8.63
C GLU A 238 23.24 -24.82 -9.41
N LEU A 239 24.11 -24.07 -8.73
CA LEU A 239 25.14 -23.30 -9.38
C LEU A 239 26.00 -24.33 -10.09
N ALA A 240 25.71 -24.58 -11.36
CA ALA A 240 26.60 -25.26 -12.28
C ALA A 240 27.91 -24.44 -12.33
N PHE A 241 28.77 -24.68 -11.36
CA PHE A 241 30.17 -24.30 -11.43
C PHE A 241 30.73 -25.05 -12.63
N CYS A 242 30.92 -24.33 -13.73
CA CYS A 242 31.81 -24.73 -14.80
C CYS A 242 33.21 -24.92 -14.20
N LYS A 243 33.49 -26.10 -13.65
CA LYS A 243 34.84 -26.64 -13.54
C LYS A 243 35.26 -27.06 -14.94
N ASN A 244 35.80 -26.12 -15.71
CA ASN A 244 36.63 -26.48 -16.84
C ASN A 244 38.05 -26.72 -16.32
N TYR A 245 38.45 -27.99 -16.37
CA TYR A 245 39.83 -28.45 -16.40
C TYR A 245 40.53 -27.95 -17.66
#